data_AF-A0A1F3SY16-F1
#
_entry.id   AF-A0A1F3SY16-F1
#
_cell.length_a   1.000
_cell.length_b   1.000
_cell.length_c   1.000
_cell.angle_alpha   90.00
_cell.angle_beta   90.00
_cell.angle_gamma   90.00
#
_symmetry.space_group_name_H-M   'P 1'
#
loop_
_entity.id
_entity.type
_entity.pdbx_description
1 polymer ?
#
loop_
_entity_poly.entity_id
_entity_poly.type
_entity_poly.pdbx_seq_one_letter_code
_entity_poly.pdbx_strand_id
1 'polypeptide(L)'
;MSPAIDNTFFNAVAAATIKTIRDLCQIDPALRQPFDKGQKTQEGFAVAGLIGLTSSVVNGSIVLCFPKEVFLQLMEKMIGENPGEITKENEDAAAELLNIIFGQAKVVLNRKGYAVQMAIPSVLRGGEVHSSYSSVHKVRVYPFETPAGQFYVEFLLNEHPKEADADAGTIPVTSASARAQFFKPIIDSTVKTLKIQCGLDAKPGKPFSRASSDDYSFDVAGIVGITSKSLGGSFMLSFDRDVFLKLVNRLLGEAYTDFVPGCEDAVSELVNIILGSSRAILNAQGHGVQTAIPTVIHGDAITSKFEQRRPAIVIPFTSEIGPFHIEITIEN
;
A
#
# COMPACT_ATOMS: atom_id res chain seq x y z
N MET A 1 6.45 20.45 3.41
CA MET A 1 5.30 20.63 2.50
C MET A 1 4.56 21.90 2.85
N SER A 2 4.22 22.72 1.85
CA SER A 2 3.35 23.87 2.09
C SER A 2 1.92 23.40 2.40
N PRO A 3 1.21 24.03 3.36
CA PRO A 3 -0.18 23.70 3.66
C PRO A 3 -1.12 23.77 2.44
N ALA A 4 -0.76 24.55 1.43
CA ALA A 4 -1.55 24.70 0.20
C ALA A 4 -1.55 23.43 -0.67
N ILE A 5 -0.44 22.70 -0.73
CA ILE A 5 -0.35 21.45 -1.49
C ILE A 5 -1.16 20.35 -0.79
N ASP A 6 -0.94 20.16 0.50
CA ASP A 6 -1.67 19.19 1.33
C ASP A 6 -3.19 19.39 1.20
N ASN A 7 -3.68 20.62 1.43
CA ASN A 7 -5.08 20.97 1.27
C ASN A 7 -5.61 20.71 -0.15
N THR A 8 -4.79 20.86 -1.19
CA THR A 8 -5.23 20.63 -2.57
C THR A 8 -5.44 19.15 -2.87
N PHE A 9 -4.50 18.29 -2.46
CA PHE A 9 -4.63 16.84 -2.57
C PHE A 9 -5.80 16.33 -1.75
N PHE A 10 -5.87 16.77 -0.49
CA PHE A 10 -6.96 16.42 0.38
C PHE A 10 -8.32 16.81 -0.20
N ASN A 11 -8.52 18.07 -0.59
CA ASN A 11 -9.80 18.53 -1.11
C ASN A 11 -10.24 17.78 -2.37
N ALA A 12 -9.29 17.43 -3.26
CA ALA A 12 -9.60 16.67 -4.46
C ALA A 12 -10.09 15.25 -4.14
N VAL A 13 -9.40 14.57 -3.22
CA VAL A 13 -9.76 13.21 -2.80
C VAL A 13 -11.02 13.22 -1.95
N ALA A 14 -11.17 14.15 -1.00
CA ALA A 14 -12.38 14.28 -0.18
C ALA A 14 -13.63 14.54 -1.02
N ALA A 15 -13.55 15.43 -2.01
CA ALA A 15 -14.65 15.69 -2.92
C ALA A 15 -15.00 14.43 -3.76
N ALA A 16 -13.98 13.70 -4.24
CA ALA A 16 -14.17 12.45 -4.95
C ALA A 16 -14.78 11.36 -4.05
N THR A 17 -14.35 11.24 -2.80
CA THR A 17 -14.90 10.32 -1.79
C THR A 17 -16.37 10.63 -1.54
N ILE A 18 -16.71 11.87 -1.19
CA ILE A 18 -18.09 12.29 -0.93
C ILE A 18 -18.97 12.01 -2.15
N LYS A 19 -18.52 12.41 -3.34
CA LYS A 19 -19.25 12.19 -4.58
C LYS A 19 -19.47 10.70 -4.85
N THR A 20 -18.43 9.88 -4.71
CA THR A 20 -18.50 8.44 -5.01
C THR A 20 -19.44 7.72 -4.05
N ILE A 21 -19.33 7.98 -2.75
CA ILE A 21 -20.22 7.38 -1.75
C ILE A 21 -21.67 7.87 -1.93
N ARG A 22 -21.88 9.15 -2.26
CA ARG A 22 -23.21 9.69 -2.56
C ARG A 22 -23.83 9.03 -3.79
N ASP A 23 -23.07 8.95 -4.88
CA ASP A 23 -23.59 8.48 -6.16
C ASP A 23 -23.86 6.96 -6.13
N LEU A 24 -22.98 6.17 -5.48
CA LEU A 24 -23.06 4.71 -5.48
C LEU A 24 -23.82 4.13 -4.29
N CYS A 25 -23.72 4.75 -3.11
CA CYS A 25 -24.30 4.24 -1.87
C CYS A 25 -25.49 5.09 -1.38
N GLN A 26 -25.84 6.19 -2.08
CA GLN A 26 -26.92 7.10 -1.67
C GLN A 26 -26.76 7.61 -0.23
N ILE A 27 -25.52 7.69 0.25
CA ILE A 27 -25.14 8.21 1.56
C ILE A 27 -24.37 9.50 1.33
N ASP A 28 -24.72 10.56 2.06
CA ASP A 28 -23.94 11.80 2.03
C ASP A 28 -22.98 11.81 3.23
N PRO A 29 -21.72 11.34 3.07
CA PRO A 29 -20.82 11.24 4.20
C PRO A 29 -20.37 12.63 4.66
N ALA A 30 -20.47 12.89 5.97
CA ALA A 30 -20.06 14.16 6.54
C ALA A 30 -18.59 14.13 6.94
N LEU A 31 -17.76 14.93 6.26
CA LEU A 31 -16.36 15.13 6.63
C LEU A 31 -16.25 15.74 8.04
N ARG A 32 -15.43 15.12 8.89
CA ARG A 32 -15.14 15.58 10.25
C ARG A 32 -13.76 16.24 10.35
N GLN A 33 -13.46 16.78 11.53
CA GLN A 33 -12.19 17.44 11.81
C GLN A 33 -11.02 16.46 11.62
N PRO A 34 -10.04 16.77 10.76
CA PRO A 34 -8.85 15.95 10.60
C PRO A 34 -7.97 15.96 11.84
N PHE A 35 -7.16 14.91 11.98
CA PHE A 35 -6.17 14.78 13.04
C PHE A 35 -4.89 14.12 12.52
N ASP A 36 -3.78 14.29 13.24
CA ASP A 36 -2.54 13.58 12.93
C ASP A 36 -2.58 12.19 13.57
N LYS A 37 -2.18 11.15 12.82
CA LYS A 37 -2.13 9.77 13.30
C LYS A 37 -1.32 9.70 14.60
N GLY A 38 -1.83 8.94 15.58
CA GLY A 38 -1.25 8.85 16.93
C GLY A 38 -1.77 9.90 17.92
N GLN A 39 -2.40 10.99 17.47
CA GLN A 39 -3.04 11.96 18.38
C GLN A 39 -4.42 11.51 18.87
N LYS A 40 -5.08 10.65 18.11
CA LYS A 40 -6.37 10.04 18.45
C LYS A 40 -6.34 8.57 18.09
N THR A 41 -7.05 7.77 18.87
CA THR A 41 -7.33 6.38 18.52
C THR A 41 -8.19 6.36 17.27
N GLN A 42 -7.75 5.60 16.29
CA GLN A 42 -8.53 5.26 15.11
C GLN A 42 -8.90 3.79 15.22
N GLU A 43 -10.16 3.47 14.96
CA GLU A 43 -10.63 2.08 14.96
C GLU A 43 -9.87 1.26 13.91
N GLY A 44 -9.63 -0.02 14.24
CA GLY A 44 -9.18 -0.99 13.26
C GLY A 44 -10.17 -1.10 12.11
N PHE A 45 -9.68 -1.44 10.93
CA PHE A 45 -10.49 -1.61 9.74
C PHE A 45 -10.53 -3.08 9.32
N ALA A 46 -11.67 -3.48 8.75
CA ALA A 46 -11.82 -4.83 8.19
C ALA A 46 -11.39 -4.87 6.71
N VAL A 47 -11.50 -3.73 6.03
CA VAL A 47 -11.08 -3.55 4.64
C VAL A 47 -10.36 -2.22 4.51
N ALA A 48 -9.20 -2.23 3.84
CA ALA A 48 -8.55 -1.01 3.39
C ALA A 48 -8.13 -1.09 1.93
N GLY A 49 -8.32 0.01 1.23
CA GLY A 49 -7.68 0.24 -0.06
C GLY A 49 -6.45 1.13 0.13
N LEU A 50 -5.31 0.75 -0.44
CA LEU A 50 -4.08 1.53 -0.43
C LEU A 50 -3.67 1.89 -1.84
N ILE A 51 -3.29 3.14 -2.08
CA ILE A 51 -2.68 3.56 -3.34
C ILE A 51 -1.44 4.41 -3.11
N GLY A 52 -0.36 4.07 -3.80
CA GLY A 52 0.83 4.92 -3.88
C GLY A 52 0.55 6.16 -4.72
N LEU A 53 1.10 7.29 -4.30
CA LEU A 53 0.93 8.56 -4.99
C LEU A 53 2.30 9.13 -5.34
N THR A 54 2.55 9.29 -6.63
CA THR A 54 3.76 9.95 -7.13
C THR A 54 3.37 11.01 -8.16
N SER A 55 3.95 12.20 -7.99
CA SER A 55 3.67 13.38 -8.80
C SER A 55 4.93 14.24 -8.87
N SER A 56 4.93 15.30 -9.69
CA SER A 56 6.11 16.17 -9.88
C SER A 56 6.53 16.94 -8.62
N VAL A 57 5.65 17.03 -7.61
CA VAL A 57 5.86 17.84 -6.40
C VAL A 57 5.59 17.09 -5.09
N VAL A 58 4.93 15.94 -5.16
CA VAL A 58 4.53 15.13 -3.99
C VAL A 58 4.78 13.66 -4.25
N ASN A 59 5.31 12.98 -3.24
CA ASN A 59 5.36 11.54 -3.13
C ASN A 59 4.66 11.09 -1.84
N GLY A 60 3.96 9.96 -1.84
CA GLY A 60 3.14 9.55 -0.72
C GLY A 60 2.29 8.31 -0.94
N SER A 61 1.31 8.13 -0.05
CA SER A 61 0.25 7.13 -0.19
C SER A 61 -1.08 7.69 0.35
N ILE A 62 -2.17 7.13 -0.16
CA ILE A 62 -3.52 7.33 0.34
C ILE A 62 -4.05 5.97 0.78
N VAL A 63 -4.62 5.90 1.98
CA VAL A 63 -5.27 4.69 2.50
C VAL A 63 -6.72 5.01 2.83
N LEU A 64 -7.64 4.24 2.28
CA LEU A 64 -9.07 4.32 2.54
C LEU A 64 -9.44 3.15 3.46
N CYS A 65 -9.78 3.45 4.71
CA CYS A 65 -9.98 2.47 5.77
C CYS A 65 -11.46 2.37 6.17
N PHE A 66 -12.04 1.17 6.08
CA PHE A 66 -13.42 0.91 6.45
C PHE A 66 -13.51 -0.05 7.65
N PRO A 67 -14.06 0.41 8.79
CA PRO A 67 -14.56 -0.49 9.82
C PRO A 67 -15.65 -1.40 9.26
N LYS A 68 -15.79 -2.60 9.85
CA LYS A 68 -16.68 -3.66 9.34
C LYS A 68 -18.11 -3.17 9.11
N GLU A 69 -18.72 -2.55 10.12
CA GLU A 69 -20.12 -2.12 10.07
C GLU A 69 -20.36 -1.04 8.99
N VAL A 70 -19.41 -0.11 8.85
CA VAL A 70 -19.49 0.94 7.81
C VAL A 70 -19.35 0.32 6.43
N PHE A 71 -18.41 -0.62 6.24
CA PHE A 71 -18.26 -1.32 4.96
C PHE A 71 -19.53 -2.07 4.55
N LEU A 72 -20.12 -2.85 5.47
CA LEU A 72 -21.33 -3.63 5.21
C LEU A 72 -22.52 -2.71 4.88
N GLN A 73 -22.66 -1.56 5.55
CA GLN A 73 -23.69 -0.57 5.21
C GLN A 73 -23.50 -0.01 3.80
N LEU A 74 -22.27 0.35 3.42
CA LEU A 74 -21.99 0.86 2.07
C LEU A 74 -22.32 -0.20 1.01
N MET A 75 -21.96 -1.45 1.26
CA MET A 75 -22.26 -2.59 0.38
C MET A 75 -23.77 -2.85 0.26
N GLU A 76 -24.49 -2.83 1.37
CA GLU A 76 -25.95 -2.98 1.38
C GLU A 76 -26.62 -1.92 0.50
N LYS A 77 -26.16 -0.67 0.57
CA LYS A 77 -26.71 0.40 -0.28
C LYS A 77 -26.34 0.27 -1.75
N MET A 78 -25.15 -0.25 -2.05
CA MET A 78 -24.68 -0.38 -3.43
C MET A 78 -25.31 -1.58 -4.14
N ILE A 79 -25.48 -2.71 -3.44
CA ILE A 79 -26.00 -3.96 -4.01
C ILE A 79 -27.54 -4.04 -3.86
N GLY A 80 -28.10 -3.40 -2.83
CA GLY A 80 -29.54 -3.40 -2.53
C GLY A 80 -29.99 -4.53 -1.60
N GLU A 81 -29.07 -5.35 -1.09
CA GLU A 81 -29.32 -6.39 -0.10
C GLU A 81 -28.22 -6.42 0.96
N ASN A 82 -28.55 -6.85 2.19
CA ASN A 82 -27.59 -6.89 3.28
C ASN A 82 -26.63 -8.09 3.09
N PRO A 83 -25.31 -7.85 2.91
CA PRO A 83 -24.36 -8.93 2.70
C PRO A 83 -24.10 -9.79 3.95
N GLY A 84 -24.44 -9.32 5.15
CA GLY A 84 -24.26 -10.02 6.44
C GLY A 84 -22.81 -10.14 6.91
N GLU A 85 -21.88 -10.42 6.00
CA GLU A 85 -20.45 -10.55 6.26
C GLU A 85 -19.60 -10.07 5.07
N ILE A 86 -18.31 -9.91 5.30
CA ILE A 86 -17.36 -9.52 4.26
C ILE A 86 -16.94 -10.79 3.53
N THR A 87 -17.42 -10.95 2.30
CA THR A 87 -17.16 -12.11 1.45
C THR A 87 -16.10 -11.76 0.40
N LYS A 88 -15.63 -12.77 -0.34
CA LYS A 88 -14.70 -12.53 -1.44
C LYS A 88 -15.32 -11.72 -2.60
N GLU A 89 -16.65 -11.67 -2.67
CA GLU A 89 -17.38 -11.02 -3.77
C GLU A 89 -17.66 -9.54 -3.48
N ASN A 90 -18.00 -9.20 -2.23
CA ASN A 90 -18.28 -7.81 -1.86
C ASN A 90 -17.02 -6.98 -1.55
N GLU A 91 -15.88 -7.61 -1.26
CA GLU A 91 -14.62 -6.89 -1.04
C GLU A 91 -14.04 -6.26 -2.31
N ASP A 92 -14.30 -6.83 -3.49
CA ASP A 92 -13.87 -6.27 -4.77
C ASP A 92 -14.45 -4.85 -4.95
N ALA A 93 -15.60 -4.57 -4.34
CA ALA A 93 -16.18 -3.25 -4.31
C ALA A 93 -15.30 -2.22 -3.59
N ALA A 94 -14.50 -2.60 -2.59
CA ALA A 94 -13.58 -1.68 -1.93
C ALA A 94 -12.47 -1.23 -2.89
N ALA A 95 -11.96 -2.16 -3.71
CA ALA A 95 -10.99 -1.87 -4.76
C ALA A 95 -11.59 -0.90 -5.78
N GLU A 96 -12.81 -1.19 -6.23
CA GLU A 96 -13.54 -0.38 -7.20
C GLU A 96 -13.85 1.03 -6.65
N LEU A 97 -14.27 1.13 -5.39
CA LEU A 97 -14.48 2.43 -4.73
C LEU A 97 -13.19 3.23 -4.71
N LEU A 98 -12.06 2.64 -4.31
CA LEU A 98 -10.78 3.33 -4.30
C LEU A 98 -10.34 3.74 -5.73
N ASN A 99 -10.49 2.85 -6.71
CA ASN A 99 -10.22 3.12 -8.13
C ASN A 99 -11.01 4.33 -8.63
N ILE A 100 -12.32 4.38 -8.34
CA ILE A 100 -13.21 5.47 -8.75
C ILE A 100 -12.83 6.78 -8.05
N ILE A 101 -12.61 6.75 -6.73
CA ILE A 101 -12.23 7.92 -5.94
C ILE A 101 -10.90 8.50 -6.45
N PHE A 102 -9.89 7.64 -6.62
CA PHE A 102 -8.58 8.08 -7.08
C PHE A 102 -8.63 8.59 -8.53
N GLY A 103 -9.36 7.91 -9.41
CA GLY A 103 -9.57 8.35 -10.79
C GLY A 103 -10.19 9.76 -10.88
N GLN A 104 -11.24 10.01 -10.09
CA GLN A 104 -11.87 11.34 -10.00
C GLN A 104 -10.91 12.39 -9.42
N ALA A 105 -10.21 12.08 -8.33
CA ALA A 105 -9.25 12.99 -7.70
C ALA A 105 -8.08 13.33 -8.65
N LYS A 106 -7.55 12.33 -9.36
CA LYS A 106 -6.48 12.48 -10.35
C LYS A 106 -6.84 13.47 -11.45
N VAL A 107 -8.07 13.42 -11.97
CA VAL A 107 -8.53 14.37 -12.99
C VAL A 107 -8.46 15.82 -12.47
N VAL A 108 -8.90 16.05 -11.24
CA VAL A 108 -8.87 17.38 -10.60
C VAL A 108 -7.42 17.84 -10.35
N LEU A 109 -6.57 16.95 -9.85
CA LEU A 109 -5.17 17.25 -9.55
C LEU A 109 -4.36 17.53 -10.81
N ASN A 110 -4.57 16.75 -11.87
CA ASN A 110 -3.84 16.95 -13.13
C ASN A 110 -4.26 18.22 -13.85
N ARG A 111 -5.53 18.64 -13.74
CA ARG A 111 -5.98 19.97 -14.22
C ARG A 111 -5.28 21.12 -13.50
N LYS A 112 -4.82 20.91 -12.26
CA LYS A 112 -4.04 21.88 -11.48
C LYS A 112 -2.53 21.76 -11.71
N GLY A 113 -2.08 20.91 -12.64
CA GLY A 113 -0.67 20.80 -13.03
C GLY A 113 0.17 19.87 -12.16
N TYR A 114 -0.43 19.08 -11.26
CA TYR A 114 0.33 18.19 -10.37
C TYR A 114 0.94 16.97 -11.06
N ALA A 115 0.48 16.62 -12.27
CA ALA A 115 0.99 15.48 -13.05
C ALA A 115 1.08 14.17 -12.24
N VAL A 116 0.02 13.83 -11.51
CA VAL A 116 -0.13 12.57 -10.77
C VAL A 116 -0.05 11.39 -11.73
N GLN A 117 0.87 10.47 -11.44
CA GLN A 117 1.18 9.30 -12.24
C GLN A 117 0.09 8.21 -12.12
N MET A 118 0.23 7.12 -12.89
CA MET A 118 -0.60 5.92 -12.70
C MET A 118 -0.11 5.16 -11.47
N ALA A 119 -1.03 4.66 -10.67
CA ALA A 119 -0.75 3.79 -9.54
C ALA A 119 -1.80 2.69 -9.50
N ILE A 120 -1.39 1.51 -9.05
CA ILE A 120 -2.28 0.36 -8.90
C ILE A 120 -2.67 0.31 -7.42
N PRO A 121 -3.95 0.41 -7.07
CA PRO A 121 -4.35 0.20 -5.70
C PRO A 121 -4.18 -1.26 -5.28
N SER A 122 -3.89 -1.45 -4.01
CA SER A 122 -3.88 -2.75 -3.35
C SER A 122 -5.02 -2.78 -2.33
N VAL A 123 -5.81 -3.86 -2.30
CA VAL A 123 -6.84 -4.04 -1.28
C VAL A 123 -6.36 -5.05 -0.25
N LEU A 124 -6.57 -4.69 1.01
CA LEU A 124 -6.18 -5.44 2.18
C LEU A 124 -7.44 -5.77 2.97
N ARG A 125 -7.54 -7.02 3.38
CA ARG A 125 -8.62 -7.56 4.21
C ARG A 125 -7.99 -8.41 5.29
N GLY A 126 -8.56 -8.43 6.49
CA GLY A 126 -8.15 -9.36 7.55
C GLY A 126 -9.12 -9.24 8.71
N GLY A 127 -8.71 -9.72 9.88
CA GLY A 127 -9.43 -9.43 11.14
C GLY A 127 -9.40 -7.92 11.47
N GLU A 128 -8.88 -7.58 12.64
CA GLU A 128 -8.65 -6.18 13.00
C GLU A 128 -7.33 -5.70 12.35
N VAL A 129 -7.44 -4.97 11.23
CA VAL A 129 -6.28 -4.46 10.50
C VAL A 129 -6.00 -3.02 10.92
N HIS A 130 -4.73 -2.71 11.10
CA HIS A 130 -4.22 -1.39 11.44
C HIS A 130 -3.17 -0.94 10.44
N SER A 131 -3.19 0.36 10.13
CA SER A 131 -2.14 1.03 9.38
C SER A 131 -1.23 1.80 10.32
N SER A 132 0.06 1.62 10.08
CA SER A 132 1.17 2.21 10.80
C SER A 132 2.19 2.74 9.81
N TYR A 133 3.00 3.69 10.26
CA TYR A 133 3.92 4.43 9.41
C TYR A 133 5.19 4.70 10.20
N SER A 134 6.32 4.82 9.50
CA SER A 134 7.55 5.16 10.19
C SER A 134 7.38 6.45 11.01
N SER A 135 7.95 6.44 12.22
CA SER A 135 7.82 7.51 13.22
C SER A 135 8.28 8.89 12.73
N VAL A 136 9.08 8.93 11.66
CA VAL A 136 9.58 10.16 11.03
C VAL A 136 8.56 10.86 10.12
N HIS A 137 7.48 10.17 9.74
CA HIS A 137 6.50 10.67 8.79
C HIS A 137 5.21 11.13 9.47
N LYS A 138 4.63 12.23 8.97
CA LYS A 138 3.33 12.72 9.44
C LYS A 138 2.22 12.19 8.56
N VAL A 139 1.28 11.50 9.18
CA VAL A 139 0.07 11.01 8.51
C VAL A 139 -1.14 11.79 8.98
N ARG A 140 -1.90 12.31 8.04
CA ARG A 140 -3.13 13.04 8.29
C ARG A 140 -4.33 12.12 8.06
N VAL A 141 -5.19 12.00 9.08
CA VAL A 141 -6.39 11.17 9.04
C VAL A 141 -7.62 12.07 8.91
N TYR A 142 -8.47 11.78 7.94
CA TYR A 142 -9.69 12.50 7.65
C TYR A 142 -10.90 11.57 7.84
N PRO A 143 -11.68 11.76 8.91
CA PRO A 143 -12.86 10.94 9.18
C PRO A 143 -14.06 11.40 8.36
N PHE A 144 -14.83 10.44 7.87
CA PHE A 144 -16.08 10.64 7.18
C PHE A 144 -17.19 9.91 7.94
N GLU A 145 -18.17 10.66 8.43
CA GLU A 145 -19.30 10.11 9.16
C GLU A 145 -20.38 9.60 8.21
N THR A 146 -20.88 8.41 8.50
CA THR A 146 -22.06 7.80 7.89
C THR A 146 -23.04 7.38 8.98
N PRO A 147 -24.29 7.00 8.65
CA PRO A 147 -25.22 6.47 9.65
C PRO A 147 -24.72 5.22 10.40
N ALA A 148 -23.80 4.42 9.82
CA ALA A 148 -23.18 3.27 10.47
C ALA A 148 -21.93 3.59 11.29
N GLY A 149 -21.46 4.84 11.28
CA GLY A 149 -20.21 5.26 11.95
C GLY A 149 -19.21 5.89 10.99
N GLN A 150 -17.95 5.93 11.40
CA GLN A 150 -16.90 6.63 10.65
C GLN A 150 -16.06 5.68 9.80
N PHE A 151 -15.73 6.10 8.59
CA PHE A 151 -14.60 5.57 7.84
C PHE A 151 -13.54 6.64 7.69
N TYR A 152 -12.33 6.26 7.30
CA TYR A 152 -11.17 7.16 7.34
C TYR A 152 -10.45 7.18 6.00
N VAL A 153 -9.94 8.36 5.64
CA VAL A 153 -8.94 8.51 4.58
C VAL A 153 -7.65 9.02 5.21
N GLU A 154 -6.58 8.26 5.05
CA GLU A 154 -5.24 8.57 5.54
C GLU A 154 -4.39 9.10 4.40
N PHE A 155 -3.69 10.21 4.65
CA PHE A 155 -2.76 10.83 3.71
C PHE A 155 -1.38 10.84 4.33
N LEU A 156 -0.46 10.19 3.64
CA LEU A 156 0.97 10.34 3.85
C LEU A 156 1.52 11.07 2.64
N LEU A 157 1.88 12.35 2.78
CA LEU A 157 2.40 13.18 1.68
C LEU A 157 3.71 13.85 2.08
N ASN A 158 4.77 13.63 1.31
CA ASN A 158 6.03 14.33 1.41
C ASN A 158 6.32 15.12 0.13
N GLU A 159 7.12 16.18 0.26
CA GLU A 159 7.61 16.91 -0.92
C GLU A 159 8.46 15.96 -1.76
N HIS A 160 8.17 15.92 -3.06
CA HIS A 160 9.02 15.21 -4.00
C HIS A 160 10.31 16.04 -4.21
N PRO A 161 11.51 15.48 -3.95
CA PRO A 161 12.75 16.20 -4.23
C PRO A 161 12.81 16.60 -5.70
N LYS A 162 13.25 17.83 -5.99
CA LYS A 162 13.43 18.34 -7.37
C LYS A 162 14.43 17.54 -8.21
N GLU A 163 15.25 16.70 -7.58
CA GLU A 163 16.39 16.01 -8.20
C GLU A 163 16.09 14.66 -8.86
N ALA A 164 14.84 14.18 -8.93
CA ALA A 164 14.58 12.81 -9.40
C ALA A 164 13.70 12.70 -10.66
N ASP A 165 13.71 13.71 -11.53
CA ASP A 165 13.44 13.47 -12.97
C ASP A 165 14.78 13.19 -13.66
N ALA A 166 15.50 12.15 -13.22
CA ALA A 166 16.45 11.53 -14.13
C ALA A 166 15.65 11.11 -15.35
N ASP A 167 16.13 11.44 -16.55
CA ASP A 167 15.46 11.16 -17.82
C ASP A 167 15.15 9.66 -17.94
N ALA A 168 14.00 9.28 -17.39
CA ALA A 168 13.63 7.90 -17.10
C ALA A 168 13.26 7.23 -18.41
N GLY A 169 13.93 6.11 -18.71
CA GLY A 169 13.69 5.37 -19.94
C GLY A 169 12.29 4.78 -19.99
N THR A 170 11.81 4.60 -21.22
CA THR A 170 10.47 4.13 -21.56
C THR A 170 10.40 2.61 -21.69
N ILE A 171 11.30 1.87 -21.01
CA ILE A 171 11.42 0.41 -21.19
C ILE A 171 10.17 -0.27 -20.60
N PRO A 172 9.23 -0.73 -21.45
CA PRO A 172 8.00 -1.33 -20.97
C PRO A 172 8.28 -2.78 -20.59
N VAL A 173 7.67 -3.23 -19.49
CA VAL A 173 7.81 -4.59 -18.97
C VAL A 173 6.62 -5.43 -19.44
N THR A 174 6.64 -5.86 -20.71
CA THR A 174 5.49 -6.50 -21.38
C THR A 174 5.61 -8.02 -21.52
N SER A 175 6.83 -8.58 -21.52
CA SER A 175 7.07 -10.02 -21.68
C SER A 175 7.45 -10.70 -20.36
N ALA A 176 7.25 -12.02 -20.26
CA ALA A 176 7.68 -12.80 -19.10
C ALA A 176 9.19 -12.67 -18.83
N SER A 177 10.01 -12.62 -19.89
CA SER A 177 11.46 -12.40 -19.78
C SER A 177 11.78 -11.01 -19.23
N ALA A 178 11.11 -9.96 -19.70
CA ALA A 178 11.28 -8.61 -19.18
C ALA A 178 10.87 -8.52 -17.70
N ARG A 179 9.77 -9.18 -17.30
CA ARG A 179 9.36 -9.27 -15.88
C ARG A 179 10.42 -9.94 -15.02
N ALA A 180 10.99 -11.05 -15.49
CA ALA A 180 12.06 -11.74 -14.77
C ALA A 180 13.30 -10.84 -14.60
N GLN A 181 13.70 -10.09 -15.64
CA GLN A 181 14.80 -9.13 -15.58
C GLN A 181 14.52 -7.99 -14.60
N PHE A 182 13.28 -7.50 -14.56
CA PHE A 182 12.85 -6.45 -13.64
C PHE A 182 12.79 -6.93 -12.17
N PHE A 183 12.32 -8.16 -11.91
CA PHE A 183 12.23 -8.69 -10.55
C PHE A 183 13.57 -9.15 -9.99
N LYS A 184 14.52 -9.54 -10.83
CA LYS A 184 15.81 -10.08 -10.37
C LYS A 184 16.56 -9.10 -9.44
N PRO A 185 16.73 -7.79 -9.77
CA PRO A 185 17.33 -6.83 -8.85
C PRO A 185 16.63 -6.72 -7.50
N ILE A 186 15.29 -6.87 -7.47
CA ILE A 186 14.50 -6.82 -6.24
C ILE A 186 14.76 -8.06 -5.36
N ILE A 187 14.77 -9.24 -5.98
CA ILE A 187 15.09 -10.51 -5.30
C ILE A 187 16.52 -10.48 -4.74
N ASP A 188 17.49 -10.13 -5.57
CA ASP A 188 18.90 -10.07 -5.19
C ASP A 188 19.13 -9.05 -4.06
N SER A 189 18.50 -7.87 -4.15
CA SER A 189 18.57 -6.83 -3.12
C SER A 189 17.94 -7.30 -1.81
N THR A 190 16.86 -8.07 -1.86
CA THR A 190 16.24 -8.61 -0.64
C THR A 190 17.16 -9.58 0.07
N VAL A 191 17.72 -10.55 -0.65
CA VAL A 191 18.70 -11.50 -0.09
C VAL A 191 19.88 -10.75 0.52
N LYS A 192 20.44 -9.79 -0.21
CA LYS A 192 21.58 -9.00 0.25
C LYS A 192 21.24 -8.18 1.49
N THR A 193 20.10 -7.49 1.51
CA THR A 193 19.68 -6.65 2.64
C THR A 193 19.47 -7.49 3.88
N LEU A 194 18.72 -8.59 3.80
CA LEU A 194 18.49 -9.46 4.96
C LEU A 194 19.78 -10.09 5.48
N LYS A 195 20.73 -10.43 4.58
CA LYS A 195 22.04 -10.93 5.00
C LYS A 195 22.87 -9.87 5.73
N ILE A 196 22.91 -8.64 5.22
CA ILE A 196 23.73 -7.56 5.78
C ILE A 196 23.12 -6.98 7.05
N GLN A 197 21.83 -6.63 7.00
CA GLN A 197 21.15 -5.91 8.08
C GLN A 197 20.68 -6.83 9.20
N CYS A 198 20.28 -8.06 8.86
CA CYS A 198 19.69 -8.99 9.82
C CYS A 198 20.54 -10.24 10.04
N GLY A 199 21.69 -10.39 9.37
CA GLY A 199 22.47 -11.63 9.42
C GLY A 199 21.69 -12.86 8.93
N LEU A 200 20.62 -12.66 8.15
CA LEU A 200 19.66 -13.71 7.80
C LEU A 200 19.92 -14.27 6.40
N ASP A 201 20.14 -15.57 6.30
CA ASP A 201 20.26 -16.27 5.02
C ASP A 201 18.86 -16.60 4.45
N ALA A 202 18.35 -15.70 3.62
CA ALA A 202 17.08 -15.89 2.90
C ALA A 202 17.30 -16.58 1.55
N LYS A 203 16.46 -17.57 1.22
CA LYS A 203 16.49 -18.29 -0.05
C LYS A 203 15.19 -18.05 -0.83
N PRO A 204 15.24 -17.45 -2.03
CA PRO A 204 14.05 -17.28 -2.87
C PRO A 204 13.58 -18.63 -3.41
N GLY A 205 12.28 -18.86 -3.35
CA GLY A 205 11.58 -19.96 -3.98
C GLY A 205 11.08 -19.59 -5.38
N LYS A 206 10.24 -20.45 -5.95
CA LYS A 206 9.70 -20.26 -7.30
C LYS A 206 8.60 -19.18 -7.27
N PRO A 207 8.69 -18.12 -8.09
CA PRO A 207 7.63 -17.14 -8.21
C PRO A 207 6.34 -17.77 -8.76
N PHE A 208 5.20 -17.33 -8.26
CA PHE A 208 3.88 -17.78 -8.72
C PHE A 208 2.90 -16.60 -8.82
N SER A 209 1.83 -16.80 -9.59
CA SER A 209 0.76 -15.81 -9.74
C SER A 209 -0.13 -15.83 -8.50
N ARG A 210 -0.45 -14.67 -7.90
CA ARG A 210 -1.36 -14.59 -6.76
C ARG A 210 -2.73 -15.19 -7.06
N ALA A 211 -3.22 -15.06 -8.30
CA ALA A 211 -4.48 -15.67 -8.74
C ALA A 211 -4.46 -17.21 -8.73
N SER A 212 -3.29 -17.85 -8.53
CA SER A 212 -3.15 -19.30 -8.46
C SER A 212 -3.08 -19.87 -7.03
N SER A 213 -3.15 -19.03 -5.99
CA SER A 213 -3.20 -19.49 -4.59
C SER A 213 -4.11 -18.62 -3.73
N ASP A 214 -5.20 -19.22 -3.25
CA ASP A 214 -6.22 -18.55 -2.43
C ASP A 214 -5.88 -18.46 -0.93
N ASP A 215 -4.86 -19.19 -0.46
CA ASP A 215 -4.60 -19.40 0.98
C ASP A 215 -3.39 -18.62 1.53
N TYR A 216 -2.88 -17.63 0.79
CA TYR A 216 -1.78 -16.81 1.28
C TYR A 216 -2.32 -15.61 2.08
N SER A 217 -2.06 -15.61 3.40
CA SER A 217 -2.26 -14.49 4.32
C SER A 217 -0.94 -14.12 5.02
N PHE A 218 -0.93 -12.97 5.68
CA PHE A 218 0.18 -12.46 6.48
C PHE A 218 -0.35 -11.64 7.66
N ASP A 219 0.48 -11.36 8.64
CA ASP A 219 0.08 -10.55 9.80
C ASP A 219 0.74 -9.17 9.81
N VAL A 220 1.89 -9.03 9.13
CA VAL A 220 2.63 -7.76 9.03
C VAL A 220 3.14 -7.60 7.61
N ALA A 221 2.95 -6.41 7.03
CA ALA A 221 3.46 -6.08 5.70
C ALA A 221 3.92 -4.63 5.58
N GLY A 222 5.00 -4.43 4.83
CA GLY A 222 5.41 -3.11 4.34
C GLY A 222 5.09 -2.99 2.85
N ILE A 223 4.27 -2.00 2.49
CA ILE A 223 3.75 -1.79 1.14
C ILE A 223 4.25 -0.47 0.59
N VAL A 224 4.76 -0.48 -0.64
CA VAL A 224 5.30 0.68 -1.35
C VAL A 224 4.77 0.72 -2.78
N GLY A 225 4.28 1.88 -3.21
CA GLY A 225 4.03 2.15 -4.63
C GLY A 225 5.33 2.27 -5.41
N ILE A 226 5.38 1.65 -6.59
CA ILE A 226 6.50 1.74 -7.54
C ILE A 226 5.99 2.38 -8.81
N THR A 227 6.68 3.39 -9.32
CA THR A 227 6.30 4.06 -10.57
C THR A 227 7.49 4.34 -11.47
N SER A 228 7.25 4.50 -12.76
CA SER A 228 8.13 5.09 -13.75
C SER A 228 7.29 5.80 -14.83
N LYS A 229 7.91 6.36 -15.88
CA LYS A 229 7.15 6.96 -17.00
C LYS A 229 6.21 5.97 -17.71
N SER A 230 6.56 4.68 -17.72
CA SER A 230 5.85 3.64 -18.48
C SER A 230 5.44 2.46 -17.61
N LEU A 231 5.45 2.62 -16.29
CA LEU A 231 5.15 1.55 -15.35
C LEU A 231 4.49 2.12 -14.08
N GLY A 232 3.39 1.53 -13.65
CA GLY A 232 2.84 1.71 -12.31
C GLY A 232 2.80 0.36 -11.59
N GLY A 233 2.89 0.35 -10.27
CA GLY A 233 2.97 -0.90 -9.54
C GLY A 233 3.04 -0.75 -8.03
N SER A 234 3.16 -1.88 -7.35
CA SER A 234 3.41 -1.95 -5.91
C SER A 234 4.38 -3.08 -5.58
N PHE A 235 5.08 -2.90 -4.47
CA PHE A 235 5.90 -3.90 -3.81
C PHE A 235 5.38 -4.07 -2.39
N MET A 236 5.25 -5.32 -1.95
CA MET A 236 4.89 -5.67 -0.59
C MET A 236 5.89 -6.70 -0.05
N LEU A 237 6.41 -6.45 1.15
CA LEU A 237 7.18 -7.40 1.94
C LEU A 237 6.35 -7.80 3.14
N SER A 238 6.08 -9.09 3.31
CA SER A 238 5.05 -9.58 4.24
C SER A 238 5.47 -10.84 5.00
N PHE A 239 5.03 -10.92 6.26
CA PHE A 239 5.43 -11.91 7.26
C PHE A 239 4.23 -12.35 8.09
N ASP A 240 4.24 -13.60 8.54
CA ASP A 240 3.47 -14.02 9.71
C ASP A 240 4.07 -13.40 10.98
N ARG A 241 3.25 -13.21 12.02
CA ARG A 241 3.64 -12.46 13.23
C ARG A 241 4.88 -13.07 13.89
N ASP A 242 4.96 -14.39 14.02
CA ASP A 242 6.07 -15.04 14.70
C ASP A 242 7.40 -14.88 13.95
N VAL A 243 7.37 -14.93 12.60
CA VAL A 243 8.52 -14.70 11.74
C VAL A 243 8.97 -13.25 11.84
N PHE A 244 8.02 -12.31 11.82
CA PHE A 244 8.32 -10.89 11.97
C PHE A 244 8.98 -10.58 13.30
N LEU A 245 8.44 -11.08 14.42
CA LEU A 245 9.02 -10.84 15.75
C LEU A 245 10.44 -11.41 15.86
N LYS A 246 10.70 -12.60 15.31
CA LYS A 246 12.07 -13.16 15.24
C LYS A 246 13.02 -12.26 14.44
N LEU A 247 12.54 -11.67 13.35
CA LEU A 247 13.32 -10.76 12.51
C LEU A 247 13.65 -9.46 13.26
N VAL A 248 12.65 -8.81 13.87
CA VAL A 248 12.83 -7.54 14.60
C VAL A 248 13.70 -7.72 15.83
N ASN A 249 13.48 -8.77 16.61
CA ASN A 249 14.30 -9.09 17.78
C ASN A 249 15.77 -9.27 17.40
N ARG A 250 16.04 -9.85 16.22
CA ARG A 250 17.40 -9.97 15.69
C ARG A 250 17.98 -8.62 15.24
N LEU A 251 17.17 -7.78 14.60
CA LEU A 251 17.60 -6.47 14.10
C LEU A 251 17.90 -5.48 15.23
N LEU A 252 17.04 -5.44 16.24
CA LEU A 252 17.10 -4.46 17.33
C LEU A 252 17.81 -4.99 18.58
N GLY A 253 18.05 -6.31 18.68
CA GLY A 253 18.61 -6.94 19.87
C GLY A 253 17.65 -6.96 21.05
N GLU A 254 16.34 -6.92 20.77
CA GLU A 254 15.26 -6.87 21.76
C GLU A 254 14.46 -8.18 21.84
N ALA A 255 13.42 -8.23 22.68
CA ALA A 255 12.60 -9.40 22.94
C ALA A 255 11.10 -9.08 22.92
N TYR A 256 10.64 -8.51 21.81
CA TYR A 256 9.22 -8.28 21.55
C TYR A 256 8.46 -9.60 21.46
N THR A 257 7.30 -9.63 22.09
CA THR A 257 6.34 -10.74 22.05
C THR A 257 5.08 -10.40 21.26
N ASP A 258 4.92 -9.15 20.85
CA ASP A 258 3.80 -8.65 20.07
C ASP A 258 4.23 -7.44 19.21
N PHE A 259 3.39 -7.03 18.27
CA PHE A 259 3.60 -5.82 17.48
C PHE A 259 3.35 -4.59 18.36
N VAL A 260 4.41 -3.83 18.63
CA VAL A 260 4.37 -2.63 19.49
C VAL A 260 4.87 -1.40 18.74
N PRO A 261 4.54 -0.18 19.19
CA PRO A 261 5.07 1.04 18.57
C PRO A 261 6.60 1.00 18.44
N GLY A 262 7.11 1.28 17.25
CA GLY A 262 8.51 1.16 16.86
C GLY A 262 8.82 -0.08 16.00
N CYS A 263 7.99 -1.12 16.04
CA CYS A 263 8.14 -2.28 15.15
C CYS A 263 7.93 -1.91 13.67
N GLU A 264 7.06 -0.93 13.38
CA GLU A 264 6.81 -0.41 12.05
C GLU A 264 8.06 0.20 11.39
N ASP A 265 8.96 0.79 12.19
CA ASP A 265 10.21 1.34 11.68
C ASP A 265 11.11 0.22 11.11
N ALA A 266 11.15 -0.95 11.74
CA ALA A 266 11.95 -2.09 11.26
C ALA A 266 11.49 -2.57 9.87
N VAL A 267 10.17 -2.71 9.66
CA VAL A 267 9.62 -3.09 8.34
C VAL A 267 9.88 -1.99 7.31
N SER A 268 9.56 -0.73 7.67
CA SER A 268 9.69 0.41 6.78
C SER A 268 11.14 0.61 6.30
N GLU A 269 12.10 0.53 7.21
CA GLU A 269 13.53 0.65 6.88
C GLU A 269 14.03 -0.50 6.01
N LEU A 270 13.62 -1.75 6.30
CA LEU A 270 13.98 -2.89 5.45
C LEU A 270 13.46 -2.71 4.02
N VAL A 271 12.19 -2.32 3.87
CA VAL A 271 11.60 -2.07 2.55
C VAL A 271 12.33 -0.93 1.83
N ASN A 272 12.65 0.16 2.54
CA ASN A 272 13.41 1.29 1.99
C ASN A 272 14.80 0.86 1.50
N ILE A 273 15.54 0.06 2.26
CA ILE A 273 16.88 -0.39 1.89
C ILE A 273 16.83 -1.34 0.67
N ILE A 274 15.87 -2.27 0.66
CA ILE A 274 15.65 -3.21 -0.46
C ILE A 274 15.35 -2.44 -1.74
N LEU A 275 14.36 -1.55 -1.71
CA LEU A 275 13.93 -0.80 -2.88
C LEU A 275 14.96 0.24 -3.31
N GLY A 276 15.67 0.87 -2.38
CA GLY A 276 16.78 1.78 -2.69
C GLY A 276 17.90 1.09 -3.45
N SER A 277 18.30 -0.11 -3.00
CA SER A 277 19.32 -0.93 -3.67
C SER A 277 18.85 -1.41 -5.05
N SER A 278 17.59 -1.85 -5.14
CA SER A 278 16.97 -2.32 -6.39
C SER A 278 16.89 -1.20 -7.42
N ARG A 279 16.48 0.00 -6.99
CA ARG A 279 16.33 1.19 -7.82
C ARG A 279 17.64 1.60 -8.48
N ALA A 280 18.76 1.53 -7.77
CA ALA A 280 20.07 1.86 -8.34
C ALA A 280 20.39 0.97 -9.56
N ILE A 281 20.10 -0.33 -9.46
CA ILE A 281 20.34 -1.30 -10.53
C ILE A 281 19.32 -1.11 -11.67
N LEU A 282 18.03 -1.00 -11.35
CA LEU A 282 16.96 -0.82 -12.34
C LEU A 282 17.12 0.48 -13.13
N ASN A 283 17.59 1.55 -12.49
CA ASN A 283 17.80 2.83 -13.16
C ASN A 283 19.06 2.80 -14.05
N ALA A 284 20.11 2.08 -13.65
CA ALA A 284 21.25 1.81 -14.52
C ALA A 284 20.85 0.96 -15.76
N GLN A 285 19.79 0.16 -15.64
CA GLN A 285 19.18 -0.59 -16.75
C GLN A 285 18.20 0.25 -17.58
N GLY A 286 17.96 1.51 -17.22
CA GLY A 286 17.10 2.43 -17.97
C GLY A 286 15.62 2.40 -17.59
N HIS A 287 15.20 1.75 -16.49
CA HIS A 287 13.79 1.70 -16.09
C HIS A 287 13.28 2.99 -15.43
N GLY A 288 14.16 3.80 -14.83
CA GLY A 288 13.80 5.08 -14.20
C GLY A 288 12.73 4.95 -13.12
N VAL A 289 12.87 3.94 -12.27
CA VAL A 289 11.97 3.62 -11.16
C VAL A 289 12.06 4.67 -10.05
N GLN A 290 10.89 5.08 -9.59
CA GLN A 290 10.64 5.87 -8.38
C GLN A 290 9.83 5.01 -7.40
N THR A 291 9.98 5.29 -6.11
CA THR A 291 9.33 4.53 -5.04
C THR A 291 8.67 5.48 -4.08
N ALA A 292 7.45 5.14 -3.67
CA ALA A 292 6.74 5.85 -2.62
C ALA A 292 7.31 5.54 -1.23
N ILE A 293 6.74 6.18 -0.23
CA ILE A 293 7.07 5.92 1.17
C ILE A 293 6.36 4.64 1.62
N PRO A 294 7.03 3.73 2.36
CA PRO A 294 6.39 2.56 2.91
C PRO A 294 5.23 2.89 3.82
N THR A 295 4.13 2.16 3.62
CA THR A 295 3.02 2.06 4.57
C THR A 295 3.10 0.68 5.21
N VAL A 296 3.08 0.62 6.53
CA VAL A 296 3.09 -0.65 7.28
C VAL A 296 1.67 -1.01 7.64
N ILE A 297 1.30 -2.25 7.42
CA ILE A 297 0.00 -2.80 7.77
C ILE A 297 0.23 -3.97 8.70
N HIS A 298 -0.54 -4.05 9.78
CA HIS A 298 -0.50 -5.18 10.70
C HIS A 298 -1.89 -5.55 11.21
N GLY A 299 -2.07 -6.81 11.57
CA GLY A 299 -3.35 -7.39 11.96
C GLY A 299 -3.30 -8.90 11.84
N ASP A 300 -4.42 -9.58 12.06
CA ASP A 300 -4.47 -11.04 11.95
C ASP A 300 -4.97 -11.50 10.59
N ALA A 301 -4.26 -12.46 10.00
CA ALA A 301 -4.67 -13.18 8.78
C ALA A 301 -5.07 -12.23 7.64
N ILE A 302 -4.23 -11.22 7.40
CA ILE A 302 -4.44 -10.24 6.33
C ILE A 302 -4.19 -10.91 4.98
N THR A 303 -5.12 -10.72 4.06
CA THR A 303 -5.02 -11.12 2.66
C THR A 303 -4.94 -9.87 1.78
N SER A 304 -3.98 -9.85 0.85
CA SER A 304 -3.96 -8.89 -0.25
C SER A 304 -4.74 -9.42 -1.46
N LYS A 305 -5.45 -8.54 -2.15
CA LYS A 305 -6.14 -8.82 -3.43
C LYS A 305 -5.82 -7.77 -4.50
N PHE A 306 -5.91 -8.21 -5.76
CA PHE A 306 -5.72 -7.42 -6.98
C PHE A 306 -6.78 -7.77 -8.01
N GLU A 307 -7.00 -6.87 -8.97
CA GLU A 307 -7.85 -7.15 -10.14
C GLU A 307 -7.41 -8.43 -10.85
N GLN A 308 -8.34 -9.36 -11.08
CA GLN A 308 -8.07 -10.67 -11.69
C GLN A 308 -7.38 -10.58 -13.07
N ARG A 309 -7.53 -9.46 -13.77
CA ARG A 309 -6.90 -9.22 -15.09
C ARG A 309 -5.40 -8.92 -14.97
N ARG A 310 -4.88 -8.68 -13.76
CA ARG A 310 -3.54 -8.16 -13.47
C ARG A 310 -2.96 -8.83 -12.21
N PRO A 311 -2.74 -10.15 -12.22
CA PRO A 311 -2.35 -10.85 -11.01
C PRO A 311 -0.94 -10.42 -10.56
N ALA A 312 -0.83 -10.13 -9.27
CA ALA A 312 0.45 -9.94 -8.61
C ALA A 312 1.31 -11.19 -8.72
N ILE A 313 2.63 -11.01 -8.70
CA ILE A 313 3.59 -12.09 -8.64
C ILE A 313 4.10 -12.19 -7.21
N VAL A 314 3.91 -13.36 -6.61
CA VAL A 314 4.41 -13.68 -5.27
C VAL A 314 5.69 -14.47 -5.40
N ILE A 315 6.71 -14.06 -4.65
CA ILE A 315 8.00 -14.71 -4.55
C ILE A 315 8.14 -15.17 -3.09
N PRO A 316 7.97 -16.48 -2.81
CA PRO A 316 8.15 -17.00 -1.47
C PRO A 316 9.64 -17.03 -1.13
N PHE A 317 9.98 -16.77 0.12
CA PHE A 317 11.32 -16.94 0.65
C PHE A 317 11.27 -17.86 1.85
N THR A 318 12.29 -18.70 1.98
CA THR A 318 12.54 -19.49 3.18
C THR A 318 13.77 -18.98 3.90
N SER A 319 13.73 -18.99 5.23
CA SER A 319 14.86 -18.65 6.08
C SER A 319 14.82 -19.49 7.36
N GLU A 320 15.87 -19.42 8.16
CA GLU A 320 15.94 -20.11 9.46
C GLU A 320 14.94 -19.59 10.51
N ILE A 321 14.40 -18.38 10.34
CA ILE A 321 13.38 -17.82 11.25
C ILE A 321 11.95 -18.10 10.79
N GLY A 322 11.77 -18.63 9.58
CA GLY A 322 10.48 -18.94 8.97
C GLY A 322 10.34 -18.41 7.53
N PRO A 323 9.20 -18.67 6.89
CA PRO A 323 8.90 -18.18 5.55
C PRO A 323 8.47 -16.71 5.57
N PHE A 324 8.70 -16.01 4.47
CA PHE A 324 8.15 -14.69 4.21
C PHE A 324 7.97 -14.51 2.71
N HIS A 325 7.28 -13.46 2.28
CA HIS A 325 6.97 -13.28 0.87
C HIS A 325 7.24 -11.86 0.42
N ILE A 326 7.65 -11.76 -0.84
CA ILE A 326 7.56 -10.53 -1.61
C ILE A 326 6.41 -10.68 -2.59
N GLU A 327 5.57 -9.66 -2.69
CA GLU A 327 4.54 -9.55 -3.72
C GLU A 327 4.79 -8.30 -4.56
N ILE A 328 4.77 -8.45 -5.88
CA ILE A 328 5.03 -7.36 -6.83
C ILE A 328 3.93 -7.31 -7.88
N THR A 329 3.37 -6.13 -8.08
CA THR A 329 2.41 -5.84 -9.14
C THR A 329 2.98 -4.76 -10.04
N ILE A 330 2.90 -4.95 -11.35
CA ILE A 330 3.36 -3.98 -12.35
C ILE A 330 2.40 -3.92 -13.54
N GLU A 331 2.13 -2.72 -14.04
CA GLU A 331 1.30 -2.39 -15.18
C GLU A 331 2.01 -1.34 -16.05
N ASN A 332 1.94 -1.49 -17.38
CA ASN A 332 2.52 -0.54 -18.33
C ASN A 332 1.53 0.56 -18.72
#